data_AF-A0A7V8YIP3-F1
#
_entry.id   AF-A0A7V8YIP3-F1
#
_cell.length_a   1.000
_cell.length_b   1.000
_cell.length_c   1.000
_cell.angle_alpha   90.00
_cell.angle_beta   90.00
_cell.angle_gamma   90.00
#
_symmetry.space_group_name_H-M   'P 1'
#
loop_
_entity.id
_entity.type
_entity.pdbx_description
1 polymer ?
#
loop_
_entity_poly.entity_id
_entity_poly.type
_entity_poly.pdbx_seq_one_letter_code
_entity_poly.pdbx_strand_id
1 'polypeptide(L)' 'GKVVTVDDPWGFGNSLEWATSCPPPRHNFVTMPRIRSERPAFDLHYPAAAGRLDMHASPETR' A
#
# COMPACT_ATOMS: atom_id res chain seq x y z
N GLY A 1 11.10 -4.97 -21.46
CA GLY A 1 9.77 -4.82 -20.84
C GLY A 1 9.24 -3.42 -21.11
N LYS A 2 7.93 -3.19 -20.93
CA LYS A 2 7.33 -1.85 -21.06
C LYS A 2 7.64 -1.02 -19.81
N VAL A 3 7.94 0.26 -19.99
CA VAL A 3 8.13 1.20 -18.87
C VAL A 3 6.77 1.45 -18.21
N VAL A 4 6.74 1.38 -16.89
CA VAL A 4 5.57 1.76 -16.05
C VAL A 4 5.83 3.12 -15.44
N THR A 5 4.78 3.93 -15.34
CA THR A 5 4.84 5.30 -14.77
C THR A 5 3.94 5.44 -13.54
N VAL A 6 3.52 4.31 -12.98
CA VAL A 6 2.65 4.22 -11.81
C VAL A 6 3.32 3.35 -10.75
N ASP A 7 3.00 3.62 -9.50
CA ASP A 7 3.57 2.93 -8.34
C ASP A 7 3.09 1.47 -8.27
N ASP A 8 1.81 1.24 -8.58
CA ASP A 8 1.20 -0.10 -8.66
C ASP A 8 0.62 -0.36 -10.06
N PRO A 9 1.33 -1.09 -10.93
CA PRO A 9 0.84 -1.38 -12.27
C PRO A 9 -0.24 -2.48 -12.32
N TRP A 10 -0.53 -3.17 -11.21
CA TRP A 10 -1.62 -4.14 -11.10
C TRP A 10 -2.86 -3.57 -10.42
N GLY A 11 -2.71 -2.49 -9.66
CA GLY A 11 -3.76 -1.62 -9.14
C GLY A 11 -4.35 -2.00 -7.78
N PHE A 12 -4.03 -3.16 -7.20
CA PHE A 12 -4.58 -3.62 -5.92
C PHE A 12 -3.52 -4.21 -4.96
N GLY A 13 -2.28 -3.73 -5.07
CA GLY A 13 -1.17 -4.08 -4.20
C GLY A 13 -1.45 -3.77 -2.73
N ASN A 14 -1.00 -4.67 -1.85
CA ASN A 14 -1.28 -4.57 -0.41
C ASN A 14 -0.11 -3.97 0.36
N SER A 15 1.07 -4.56 0.17
CA SER A 15 2.29 -4.24 0.91
C SER A 15 2.86 -2.88 0.51
N LEU A 16 3.75 -2.35 1.36
CA LEU A 16 4.39 -1.05 1.16
C LEU A 16 5.22 -0.92 -0.12
N GLU A 17 5.65 -2.02 -0.72
CA GLU A 17 6.35 -2.01 -2.01
C GLU A 17 5.52 -1.38 -3.14
N TRP A 18 4.19 -1.36 -3.01
CA TRP A 18 3.25 -0.75 -3.97
C TRP A 18 2.84 0.68 -3.61
N ALA A 19 3.44 1.24 -2.56
CA ALA A 19 3.24 2.64 -2.15
C ALA A 19 4.47 3.51 -2.46
N THR A 20 5.35 3.04 -3.36
CA THR A 20 6.52 3.76 -3.82
C THR A 20 6.64 3.71 -5.34
N SER A 21 7.37 4.66 -5.91
CA SER A 21 7.54 4.77 -7.35
C SER A 21 8.21 3.56 -7.97
N CYS A 22 7.95 3.34 -9.26
CA CYS A 22 8.63 2.33 -10.07
C CYS A 22 9.48 3.02 -11.15
N PRO A 23 10.83 3.08 -11.02
CA PRO A 23 11.68 2.43 -10.01
C PRO A 23 11.64 3.13 -8.64
N PRO A 24 11.97 2.41 -7.54
CA PRO A 24 11.97 2.98 -6.21
C PRO A 24 13.12 3.99 -6.02
N PRO A 25 12.93 5.03 -5.18
CA PRO A 25 14.01 5.94 -4.79
C PRO A 25 15.14 5.19 -4.06
N ARG A 26 16.34 5.80 -3.98
CA ARG A 26 17.53 5.21 -3.31
C ARG A 26 17.26 4.75 -1.86
N HIS A 27 16.34 5.41 -1.17
CA HIS A 27 15.97 5.13 0.23
C HIS A 27 14.58 4.49 0.36
N ASN A 28 14.11 3.84 -0.71
CA ASN A 28 12.81 3.19 -0.87
C ASN A 28 11.59 4.12 -0.81
N PHE A 29 11.54 5.12 0.06
CA PHE A 29 10.38 6.00 0.23
C PHE A 29 10.80 7.48 0.23
N VAL A 30 10.06 8.31 -0.51
CA VAL A 30 10.15 9.77 -0.40
C VAL A 30 9.38 10.26 0.84
N THR A 31 8.23 9.64 1.09
CA THR A 31 7.37 9.90 2.26
C THR A 31 6.80 8.58 2.77
N MET A 32 6.72 8.43 4.09
CA MET A 32 6.12 7.24 4.70
C MET A 32 4.59 7.32 4.67
N PRO A 33 3.88 6.37 4.02
CA PRO A 33 2.43 6.30 4.11
C PRO A 33 2.00 5.89 5.53
N ARG A 34 0.83 6.39 5.97
CA ARG A 34 0.31 6.07 7.30
C ARG A 34 -0.17 4.61 7.34
N ILE A 35 0.43 3.81 8.23
CA ILE A 35 0.04 2.41 8.43
C ILE A 35 -1.16 2.36 9.37
N ARG A 36 -2.28 1.82 8.88
CA ARG A 36 -3.50 1.59 9.67
C ARG A 36 -4.01 0.17 9.58
N SER A 37 -3.49 -0.63 8.66
CA SER A 37 -3.82 -2.03 8.45
C SER A 37 -2.64 -2.82 7.89
N GLU A 38 -2.84 -4.12 7.69
CA GLU A 38 -1.91 -5.00 6.97
C GLU A 38 -1.77 -4.69 5.46
N ARG A 39 -2.67 -3.86 4.90
CA ARG A 39 -2.71 -3.51 3.46
C ARG A 39 -2.48 -2.01 3.22
N PRO A 40 -1.36 -1.44 3.69
CA PRO A 40 -1.15 0.01 3.68
C PRO A 40 -1.16 0.66 2.29
N ALA A 41 -0.69 -0.04 1.24
CA ALA A 41 -0.76 0.50 -0.12
C ALA A 41 -2.21 0.52 -0.63
N PHE A 42 -2.98 -0.52 -0.37
CA PHE A 42 -4.39 -0.58 -0.76
C PHE A 42 -5.19 0.54 -0.08
N ASP A 43 -5.00 0.73 1.22
CA ASP A 43 -5.73 1.76 1.98
C ASP A 43 -5.44 3.18 1.49
N LEU A 44 -4.19 3.42 1.06
CA LEU A 44 -3.77 4.69 0.49
C LEU A 44 -4.47 4.99 -0.85
N HIS A 45 -4.57 4.00 -1.73
CA HIS A 45 -5.16 4.14 -3.07
C HIS A 45 -6.69 4.09 -3.06
N TYR A 46 -7.28 3.40 -2.08
CA TYR A 46 -8.73 3.22 -1.95
C TYR A 46 -9.27 3.69 -0.58
N PRO A 47 -9.18 4.99 -0.23
CA PRO A 47 -9.60 5.47 1.09
C PRO A 47 -11.05 5.18 1.45
N ALA A 48 -11.95 5.13 0.45
CA ALA A 48 -13.36 4.80 0.65
C ALA A 48 -13.58 3.31 1.00
N ALA A 49 -12.70 2.42 0.53
CA ALA A 49 -12.73 0.99 0.83
C ALA A 49 -11.93 0.63 2.10
N ALA A 50 -10.97 1.48 2.48
CA ALA A 50 -10.24 1.40 3.75
C ALA A 50 -11.15 1.62 4.99
N GLY A 51 -12.39 2.07 4.76
CA GLY A 51 -13.38 2.40 5.78
C GLY A 51 -14.14 1.19 6.33
N ARG A 52 -13.45 0.29 7.04
CA ARG A 52 -13.98 -0.55 8.13
C ARG A 52 -12.79 -1.34 8.67
N LEU A 53 -12.62 -1.34 10.00
CA LEU A 53 -11.72 -2.23 10.75
C LEU A 53 -11.29 -3.42 9.90
N ASP A 54 -10.05 -3.37 9.46
CA ASP A 54 -9.31 -4.53 9.03
C ASP A 54 -9.56 -5.63 10.07
N MET A 55 -10.33 -6.63 9.65
CA MET A 55 -10.70 -7.78 10.50
C MET A 55 -9.44 -8.42 11.12
N HIS A 56 -8.30 -8.30 10.43
CA HIS A 56 -6.99 -8.80 10.83
C HIS A 56 -6.24 -7.93 11.87
N ALA A 57 -6.67 -6.70 12.16
CA ALA A 57 -6.13 -5.90 13.28
C ALA A 57 -6.94 -6.02 14.57
N SER A 58 -7.92 -6.93 14.63
CA SER A 58 -8.41 -7.37 15.94
C SER A 58 -7.32 -8.23 16.58
N PRO A 59 -6.80 -7.90 17.77
CA PRO A 59 -5.80 -8.70 18.46
C PRO A 59 -6.30 -10.09 18.88
N GLU A 60 -7.53 -10.46 18.51
CA GLU A 60 -8.25 -11.64 18.98
C GLU A 60 -8.41 -12.73 17.91
N THR A 61 -7.74 -12.62 16.76
CA THR A 61 -7.66 -13.71 15.78
C THR A 61 -6.22 -14.18 15.64
N ARG A 62 -5.77 -15.00 16.59
CA ARG A 62 -4.61 -15.87 16.46
C ARG A 62 -5.01 -17.29 16.83
#